data_AF-A0A832JU64-F1
#
_entry.id   AF-A0A832JU64-F1
#
_cell.length_a   1.000
_cell.length_b   1.000
_cell.length_c   1.000
_cell.angle_alpha   90.00
_cell.angle_beta   90.00
_cell.angle_gamma   90.00
#
_symmetry.space_group_name_H-M   'P 1'
#
loop_
_entity.id
_entity.type
_entity.pdbx_description
1 polymer ?
#
loop_
_entity_poly.entity_id
_entity_poly.type
_entity_poly.pdbx_seq_one_letter_code
_entity_poly.pdbx_strand_id
1 'polypeptide(L)'
;MALSLWRSGIAAVAFLLGFLASGGPARADLFDVKASAMEVVEEVGRVTDCTKDALEAVFRESPKLFERLSDAVTVIKIADMLVDAKDTEALADFVRWRLGKTAEDLMKTYLPSSWTVFVAACKAYYSALELIRDYMVVPAFEERMYRVYASHREGHANPSEAFEAMSTAGFSGYYVVKPSMIERYIKARGWNKEYVAEGKVSKIVDDFWMNRLEVKYQQDLARRDLEATRDLVWKKVARELAEVKRRAGARSGMPLFSREDLNSLKGWRLSETTFWPPGRDGLKPEEDPSTGILRQSFNLIREGFVEKKRKEDGYPSVYDSSGAPMGLYRGPYLSVGVMVENRVMTGVIAAGPDKGKPYSLDQLVVLGSSLPSLAAGKVDEGALPLAGLAWSRVLRFSSPDPKDGELGHEAFLLTDNHKIYIRVAAFAQGRYGFDTRDVLLQLVEKLLAKR
;
A
#
# COMPACT_ATOMS: atom_id res chain seq x y z
N MET A 1 -13.91 14.63 -40.88
CA MET A 1 -13.43 15.28 -39.64
C MET A 1 -14.57 15.40 -38.60
N ALA A 2 -15.37 14.35 -38.39
CA ALA A 2 -16.56 14.41 -37.52
C ALA A 2 -16.94 13.07 -36.87
N LEU A 3 -15.98 12.16 -36.64
CA LEU A 3 -16.27 10.82 -36.09
C LEU A 3 -15.32 10.34 -34.98
N SER A 4 -14.33 11.14 -34.55
CA SER A 4 -13.37 10.73 -33.50
C SER A 4 -13.61 11.36 -32.12
N LEU A 5 -14.61 12.23 -31.95
CA LEU A 5 -14.92 12.89 -30.67
C LEU A 5 -16.00 12.21 -29.83
N TRP A 6 -16.63 11.14 -30.33
CA TRP A 6 -17.77 10.50 -29.66
C TRP A 6 -17.43 9.32 -28.75
N ARG A 7 -16.18 8.81 -28.78
CA ARG A 7 -15.77 7.67 -27.93
C ARG A 7 -15.10 8.08 -26.61
N SER A 8 -14.58 9.29 -26.52
CA SER A 8 -13.89 9.77 -25.31
C SER A 8 -14.82 10.48 -24.31
N GLY A 9 -16.03 10.88 -24.73
CA GLY A 9 -17.03 11.51 -23.86
C GLY A 9 -17.89 10.53 -23.06
N ILE A 10 -18.09 9.31 -23.54
CA ILE A 10 -19.01 8.33 -22.92
C ILE A 10 -18.37 7.63 -21.71
N ALA A 11 -17.05 7.45 -21.70
CA ALA A 11 -16.34 6.86 -20.56
C ALA A 11 -16.22 7.82 -19.35
N ALA A 12 -16.10 9.13 -19.60
CA ALA A 12 -16.06 10.13 -18.53
C ALA A 12 -17.45 10.43 -17.94
N VAL A 13 -18.52 10.31 -18.75
CA VAL A 13 -19.91 10.50 -18.29
C VAL A 13 -20.44 9.29 -17.52
N ALA A 14 -19.97 8.07 -17.78
CA ALA A 14 -20.29 6.90 -16.96
C ALA A 14 -19.64 6.94 -15.56
N PHE A 15 -18.49 7.63 -15.41
CA PHE A 15 -17.80 7.80 -14.12
C PHE A 15 -18.42 8.93 -13.27
N LEU A 16 -19.03 9.94 -13.90
CA LEU A 16 -19.71 11.05 -13.22
C LEU A 16 -21.20 10.80 -12.95
N LEU A 17 -21.89 9.95 -13.72
CA LEU A 17 -23.29 9.58 -13.47
C LEU A 17 -23.47 8.53 -12.36
N GLY A 18 -22.39 7.85 -11.93
CA GLY A 18 -22.40 7.04 -10.71
C GLY A 18 -22.40 7.88 -9.41
N PHE A 19 -22.18 9.20 -9.50
CA PHE A 19 -21.98 10.07 -8.34
C PHE A 19 -23.19 10.96 -7.99
N LEU A 20 -24.26 10.99 -8.82
CA LEU A 20 -25.35 11.96 -8.67
C LEU A 20 -26.78 11.39 -8.79
N ALA A 21 -26.97 10.08 -8.69
CA ALA A 21 -28.29 9.45 -8.69
C ALA A 21 -28.62 8.72 -7.38
N SER A 22 -28.74 9.48 -6.28
CA SER A 22 -29.50 9.05 -5.09
C SER A 22 -30.03 10.25 -4.29
N GLY A 23 -30.75 11.13 -4.97
CA GLY A 23 -31.65 12.09 -4.32
C GLY A 23 -32.95 11.40 -3.91
N GLY A 24 -32.98 10.80 -2.73
CA GLY A 24 -34.15 10.18 -2.08
C GLY A 24 -33.83 9.96 -0.60
N PRO A 25 -34.83 10.02 0.31
CA PRO A 25 -34.61 10.41 1.70
C PRO A 25 -33.72 9.41 2.45
N ALA A 26 -32.62 9.95 3.00
CA ALA A 26 -31.78 9.43 4.07
C ALA A 26 -32.20 8.06 4.67
N ARG A 27 -31.87 6.97 3.97
CA ARG A 27 -31.31 5.79 4.62
C ARG A 27 -29.82 5.87 4.35
N ALA A 28 -29.05 6.28 5.36
CA ALA A 28 -27.61 6.19 5.31
C ALA A 28 -27.22 4.79 4.83
N ASP A 29 -26.48 4.70 3.73
CA ASP A 29 -25.85 3.47 3.27
C ASP A 29 -24.90 2.99 4.38
N LEU A 30 -25.43 2.09 5.22
CA LEU A 30 -24.80 1.54 6.41
C LEU A 30 -23.70 0.54 5.99
N PHE A 31 -22.47 1.05 5.87
CA PHE A 31 -21.18 0.32 5.83
C PHE A 31 -21.02 -0.71 4.70
N ASP A 32 -20.31 -0.32 3.63
CA ASP A 32 -19.83 -1.23 2.60
C ASP A 32 -18.76 -2.18 3.20
N VAL A 33 -19.09 -3.48 3.22
CA VAL A 33 -18.20 -4.55 3.71
C VAL A 33 -17.00 -4.73 2.77
N LYS A 34 -17.15 -4.34 1.50
CA LYS A 34 -16.08 -4.42 0.52
C LYS A 34 -14.98 -3.40 0.83
N ALA A 35 -13.72 -3.80 0.66
CA ALA A 35 -12.61 -2.87 0.74
C ALA A 35 -12.64 -1.89 -0.44
N SER A 36 -12.53 -0.59 -0.15
CA SER A 36 -12.34 0.44 -1.16
C SER A 36 -10.95 0.35 -1.77
N ALA A 37 -10.76 0.87 -2.99
CA ALA A 37 -9.45 0.86 -3.64
C ALA A 37 -8.36 1.56 -2.80
N MET A 38 -8.74 2.59 -2.05
CA MET A 38 -7.82 3.31 -1.16
C MET A 38 -7.44 2.46 0.06
N GLU A 39 -8.39 1.79 0.71
CA GLU A 39 -8.13 0.85 1.81
C GLU A 39 -7.20 -0.28 1.34
N VAL A 40 -7.41 -0.81 0.12
CA VAL A 40 -6.55 -1.84 -0.46
C VAL A 40 -5.13 -1.32 -0.67
N VAL A 41 -4.96 -0.12 -1.23
CA VAL A 41 -3.64 0.47 -1.46
C VAL A 41 -2.91 0.74 -0.13
N GLU A 42 -3.60 1.25 0.88
CA GLU A 42 -3.02 1.54 2.19
C GLU A 42 -2.58 0.26 2.90
N GLU A 43 -3.43 -0.76 2.91
CA GLU A 43 -3.13 -2.01 3.60
C GLU A 43 -2.05 -2.83 2.87
N VAL A 44 -2.07 -2.85 1.53
CA VAL A 44 -0.98 -3.43 0.73
C VAL A 44 0.32 -2.65 0.95
N GLY A 45 0.27 -1.32 1.05
CA GLY A 45 1.42 -0.47 1.37
C GLY A 45 2.06 -0.83 2.70
N ARG A 46 1.24 -1.01 3.74
CA ARG A 46 1.67 -1.45 5.07
C ARG A 46 2.39 -2.80 5.06
N VAL A 47 1.94 -3.75 4.25
CA VAL A 47 2.49 -5.11 4.19
C VAL A 47 3.71 -5.22 3.26
N THR A 48 3.81 -4.34 2.25
CA THR A 48 4.88 -4.40 1.23
C THR A 48 5.99 -3.38 1.44
N ASP A 49 5.81 -2.43 2.36
CA ASP A 49 6.64 -1.23 2.58
C ASP A 49 6.74 -0.32 1.34
N CYS A 50 5.74 -0.36 0.47
CA CYS A 50 5.69 0.46 -0.74
C CYS A 50 4.92 1.77 -0.50
N THR A 51 5.36 2.86 -1.13
CA THR A 51 4.67 4.16 -1.06
C THR A 51 3.31 4.13 -1.76
N LYS A 52 2.33 4.87 -1.24
CA LYS A 52 0.97 5.01 -1.81
C LYS A 52 0.99 5.36 -3.30
N ASP A 53 1.78 6.35 -3.71
CA ASP A 53 1.85 6.82 -5.11
C ASP A 53 2.29 5.71 -6.08
N ALA A 54 3.28 4.91 -5.68
CA ALA A 54 3.76 3.80 -6.50
C ALA A 54 2.70 2.70 -6.64
N LEU A 55 1.99 2.38 -5.56
CA LEU A 55 0.92 1.39 -5.57
C LEU A 55 -0.29 1.85 -6.38
N GLU A 56 -0.69 3.13 -6.27
CA GLU A 56 -1.75 3.70 -7.11
C GLU A 56 -1.40 3.69 -8.59
N ALA A 57 -0.13 3.91 -8.94
CA ALA A 57 0.33 3.82 -10.31
C ALA A 57 0.26 2.38 -10.84
N VAL A 58 0.66 1.39 -10.05
CA VAL A 58 0.54 -0.03 -10.40
C VAL A 58 -0.93 -0.45 -10.50
N PHE A 59 -1.79 0.06 -9.62
CA PHE A 59 -3.23 -0.18 -9.64
C PHE A 59 -3.88 0.30 -10.94
N ARG A 60 -3.54 1.52 -11.39
CA ARG A 60 -4.07 2.10 -12.64
C ARG A 60 -3.67 1.31 -13.89
N GLU A 61 -2.47 0.76 -13.91
CA GLU A 61 -1.95 0.04 -15.08
C GLU A 61 -2.31 -1.44 -15.11
N SER A 62 -2.45 -2.04 -13.94
CA SER A 62 -2.70 -3.48 -13.81
C SER A 62 -3.70 -3.76 -12.70
N PRO A 63 -4.96 -3.30 -12.84
CA PRO A 63 -5.99 -3.43 -11.79
C PRO A 63 -6.28 -4.89 -11.44
N LYS A 64 -6.11 -5.81 -12.40
CA LYS A 64 -6.28 -7.26 -12.19
C LYS A 64 -5.35 -7.84 -11.11
N LEU A 65 -4.16 -7.26 -10.91
CA LEU A 65 -3.24 -7.70 -9.84
C LEU A 65 -3.82 -7.44 -8.44
N PHE A 66 -4.72 -6.46 -8.33
CA PHE A 66 -5.31 -6.06 -7.06
C PHE A 66 -6.66 -6.72 -6.79
N GLU A 67 -7.24 -7.51 -7.71
CA GLU A 67 -8.52 -8.19 -7.47
C GLU A 67 -8.41 -9.15 -6.27
N ARG A 68 -7.42 -10.05 -6.28
CA ARG A 68 -7.19 -10.99 -5.16
C ARG A 68 -6.68 -10.31 -3.89
N LEU A 69 -5.94 -9.21 -4.02
CA LEU A 69 -5.52 -8.40 -2.88
C LEU A 69 -6.71 -7.67 -2.25
N SER A 70 -7.66 -7.20 -3.06
CA SER A 70 -8.91 -6.59 -2.60
C SER A 70 -9.77 -7.60 -1.86
N ASP A 71 -9.86 -8.85 -2.34
CA ASP A 71 -10.54 -9.93 -1.64
C ASP A 71 -9.89 -10.22 -0.27
N ALA A 72 -8.56 -10.30 -0.22
CA ALA A 72 -7.80 -10.52 1.00
C ALA A 72 -8.03 -9.40 2.03
N VAL A 73 -7.94 -8.13 1.62
CA VAL A 73 -8.20 -6.96 2.48
C VAL A 73 -9.65 -6.94 2.94
N THR A 74 -10.60 -7.28 2.07
CA THR A 74 -12.03 -7.39 2.43
C THR A 74 -12.24 -8.44 3.51
N VAL A 75 -11.59 -9.61 3.39
CA VAL A 75 -11.69 -10.68 4.39
C VAL A 75 -11.06 -10.28 5.72
N ILE A 76 -9.91 -9.60 5.71
CA ILE A 76 -9.27 -9.07 6.92
C ILE A 76 -10.20 -8.05 7.60
N LYS A 77 -10.77 -7.12 6.83
CA LYS A 77 -11.76 -6.15 7.33
C LYS A 77 -12.96 -6.84 7.98
N ILE A 78 -13.51 -7.88 7.36
CA ILE A 78 -14.60 -8.68 7.95
C ILE A 78 -14.16 -9.34 9.26
N ALA A 79 -12.97 -9.96 9.28
CA ALA A 79 -12.44 -10.62 10.47
C ALA A 79 -12.30 -9.64 11.64
N ASP A 80 -11.77 -8.45 11.37
CA ASP A 80 -11.64 -7.36 12.35
C ASP A 80 -13.00 -6.91 12.86
N MET A 81 -13.97 -6.67 11.98
CA MET A 81 -15.33 -6.28 12.37
C MET A 81 -16.02 -7.33 13.25
N LEU A 82 -15.80 -8.62 13.00
CA LEU A 82 -16.38 -9.70 13.82
C LEU A 82 -15.75 -9.75 15.22
N VAL A 83 -14.44 -9.52 15.32
CA VAL A 83 -13.70 -9.55 16.60
C VAL A 83 -13.89 -8.28 17.42
N ASP A 84 -14.02 -7.12 16.76
CA ASP A 84 -14.15 -5.80 17.41
C ASP A 84 -15.59 -5.44 17.79
N ALA A 85 -16.57 -6.25 17.37
CA ALA A 85 -17.96 -6.08 17.77
C ALA A 85 -18.08 -6.14 19.30
N LYS A 86 -18.45 -5.01 19.91
CA LYS A 86 -18.59 -4.88 21.37
C LYS A 86 -19.79 -5.61 21.95
N ASP A 87 -20.82 -5.80 21.12
CA ASP A 87 -22.12 -6.30 21.52
C ASP A 87 -22.47 -7.53 20.68
N THR A 88 -22.86 -8.61 21.37
CA THR A 88 -23.16 -9.92 20.76
C THR A 88 -24.38 -9.84 19.83
N GLU A 89 -25.35 -8.99 20.15
CA GLU A 89 -26.54 -8.72 19.35
C GLU A 89 -26.16 -7.96 18.08
N ALA A 90 -25.32 -6.92 18.20
CA ALA A 90 -24.83 -6.18 17.03
C ALA A 90 -24.00 -7.09 16.09
N LEU A 91 -23.22 -8.01 16.66
CA LEU A 91 -22.49 -9.03 15.91
C LEU A 91 -23.44 -9.99 15.17
N ALA A 92 -24.52 -10.44 15.83
CA ALA A 92 -25.52 -11.32 15.23
C ALA A 92 -26.25 -10.63 14.07
N ASP A 93 -26.66 -9.38 14.26
CA ASP A 93 -27.28 -8.55 13.23
C ASP A 93 -26.33 -8.34 12.04
N PHE A 94 -25.06 -8.08 12.29
CA PHE A 94 -24.03 -7.94 11.25
C PHE A 94 -23.93 -9.21 10.39
N VAL A 95 -23.78 -10.38 11.04
CA VAL A 95 -23.64 -11.66 10.33
C VAL A 95 -24.91 -12.00 9.54
N ARG A 96 -26.10 -11.68 10.07
CA ARG A 96 -27.36 -12.00 9.38
C ARG A 96 -27.64 -11.10 8.19
N TRP A 97 -27.45 -9.79 8.36
CA TRP A 97 -27.95 -8.78 7.43
C TRP A 97 -26.88 -8.17 6.54
N ARG A 98 -25.61 -8.19 6.96
CA ARG A 98 -24.51 -7.55 6.24
C ARG A 98 -23.52 -8.52 5.63
N LEU A 99 -23.36 -9.71 6.22
CA LEU A 99 -22.56 -10.76 5.63
C LEU A 99 -23.34 -11.43 4.48
N GLY A 100 -23.22 -10.87 3.28
CA GLY A 100 -23.81 -11.44 2.07
C GLY A 100 -23.12 -12.73 1.63
N LYS A 101 -23.75 -13.49 0.72
CA LYS A 101 -23.22 -14.75 0.20
C LYS A 101 -21.78 -14.62 -0.34
N THR A 102 -21.49 -13.55 -1.06
CA THR A 102 -20.14 -13.28 -1.60
C THR A 102 -19.09 -13.14 -0.49
N ALA A 103 -19.41 -12.42 0.58
CA ALA A 103 -18.51 -12.27 1.73
C ALA A 103 -18.28 -13.61 2.44
N GLU A 104 -19.33 -14.43 2.60
CA GLU A 104 -19.21 -15.78 3.16
C GLU A 104 -18.32 -16.70 2.30
N ASP A 105 -18.46 -16.64 0.98
CA ASP A 105 -17.66 -17.45 0.06
C ASP A 105 -16.19 -17.02 0.07
N LEU A 106 -15.92 -15.71 0.19
CA LEU A 106 -14.57 -15.19 0.43
C LEU A 106 -14.00 -15.68 1.77
N MET A 107 -14.77 -15.59 2.86
CA MET A 107 -14.34 -16.10 4.16
C MET A 107 -13.99 -17.59 4.09
N LYS A 108 -14.80 -18.43 3.44
CA LYS A 108 -14.49 -19.86 3.26
C LYS A 108 -13.21 -20.10 2.45
N THR A 109 -12.90 -19.21 1.52
CA THR A 109 -11.71 -19.31 0.66
C THR A 109 -10.44 -18.91 1.40
N TYR A 110 -10.51 -17.82 2.18
CA TYR A 110 -9.35 -17.16 2.76
C TYR A 110 -9.12 -17.51 4.23
N LEU A 111 -10.17 -17.69 5.03
CA LEU A 111 -10.07 -17.95 6.46
C LEU A 111 -10.01 -19.46 6.80
N PRO A 112 -9.47 -19.82 7.98
CA PRO A 112 -9.58 -21.17 8.52
C PRO A 112 -11.04 -21.61 8.76
N SER A 113 -11.27 -22.92 8.84
CA SER A 113 -12.61 -23.49 9.08
C SER A 113 -13.23 -23.07 10.43
N SER A 114 -12.42 -22.74 11.43
CA SER A 114 -12.89 -22.21 12.72
C SER A 114 -13.74 -20.95 12.57
N TRP A 115 -13.43 -20.07 11.60
CA TRP A 115 -14.23 -18.88 11.32
C TRP A 115 -15.61 -19.21 10.76
N THR A 116 -15.77 -20.34 10.08
CA THR A 116 -17.08 -20.81 9.62
C THR A 116 -17.93 -21.28 10.80
N VAL A 117 -17.31 -21.92 11.80
CA VAL A 117 -17.98 -22.30 13.06
C VAL A 117 -18.43 -21.04 13.81
N PHE A 118 -17.58 -20.02 13.87
CA PHE A 118 -17.94 -18.74 14.48
C PHE A 118 -19.15 -18.08 13.79
N VAL A 119 -19.13 -17.96 12.46
CA VAL A 119 -20.27 -17.42 11.69
C VAL A 119 -21.55 -18.24 11.91
N ALA A 120 -21.44 -19.57 11.99
CA ALA A 120 -22.57 -20.44 12.28
C ALA A 120 -23.14 -20.20 13.69
N ALA A 121 -22.28 -20.03 14.70
CA ALA A 121 -22.69 -19.68 16.06
C ALA A 121 -23.46 -18.34 16.08
N CYS A 122 -22.97 -17.32 15.37
CA CYS A 122 -23.67 -16.03 15.25
C CYS A 122 -25.07 -16.16 14.64
N LYS A 123 -25.22 -17.00 13.59
CA LYS A 123 -26.53 -17.27 12.97
C LYS A 123 -27.48 -18.03 13.88
N ALA A 124 -26.96 -19.01 14.63
CA ALA A 124 -27.73 -19.74 15.63
C ALA A 124 -28.22 -18.81 16.75
N TYR A 125 -27.33 -17.95 17.26
CA TYR A 125 -27.67 -16.94 18.25
C TYR A 125 -28.70 -15.93 17.73
N TYR A 126 -28.54 -15.40 16.51
CA TYR A 126 -29.55 -14.52 15.89
C TYR A 126 -30.94 -15.19 15.89
N SER A 127 -30.99 -16.46 15.48
CA SER A 127 -32.25 -17.21 15.42
C SER A 127 -32.88 -17.39 16.81
N ALA A 128 -32.06 -17.63 17.84
CA ALA A 128 -32.52 -17.72 19.23
C ALA A 128 -32.95 -16.34 19.79
N LEU A 129 -32.20 -15.29 19.45
CA LEU A 129 -32.48 -13.91 19.86
C LEU A 129 -33.84 -13.46 19.32
N GLU A 130 -34.15 -13.68 18.04
CA GLU A 130 -35.43 -13.31 17.44
C GLU A 130 -36.65 -13.95 18.14
N LEU A 131 -36.47 -15.12 18.76
CA LEU A 131 -37.54 -15.76 19.52
C LEU A 131 -37.84 -15.03 20.83
N ILE A 132 -36.82 -14.50 21.50
CA ILE A 132 -36.90 -14.02 22.90
C ILE A 132 -36.55 -12.55 23.10
N ARG A 133 -36.22 -11.81 22.04
CA ARG A 133 -35.68 -10.42 22.06
C ARG A 133 -36.44 -9.48 22.98
N ASP A 134 -37.76 -9.48 22.92
CA ASP A 134 -38.62 -8.57 23.71
C ASP A 134 -38.69 -8.93 25.20
N TYR A 135 -38.19 -10.11 25.57
CA TYR A 135 -38.34 -10.72 26.89
C TYR A 135 -37.00 -11.01 27.56
N MET A 136 -35.91 -10.78 26.84
CA MET A 136 -34.57 -11.09 27.32
C MET A 136 -34.16 -10.14 28.45
N VAL A 137 -33.38 -10.67 29.38
CA VAL A 137 -32.70 -9.90 30.42
C VAL A 137 -31.25 -10.34 30.42
N VAL A 138 -30.34 -9.45 30.04
CA VAL A 138 -28.90 -9.68 30.17
C VAL A 138 -28.47 -9.18 31.55
N PRO A 139 -28.10 -10.06 32.50
CA PRO A 139 -27.74 -9.67 33.85
C PRO A 139 -26.31 -9.13 33.89
N ALA A 140 -26.04 -8.26 34.86
CA ALA A 140 -24.69 -7.73 35.10
C ALA A 140 -23.64 -8.82 35.43
N PHE A 141 -24.08 -10.02 35.82
CA PHE A 141 -23.22 -11.16 36.12
C PHE A 141 -23.05 -12.14 34.94
N GLU A 142 -23.48 -11.79 33.72
CA GLU A 142 -23.23 -12.60 32.50
C GLU A 142 -21.77 -13.06 32.43
N GLU A 143 -20.84 -12.17 32.78
CA GLU A 143 -19.40 -12.47 32.78
C GLU A 143 -19.03 -13.66 33.68
N ARG A 144 -19.76 -13.90 34.78
CA ARG A 144 -19.56 -15.08 35.63
C ARG A 144 -20.03 -16.35 34.95
N MET A 145 -21.21 -16.31 34.31
CA MET A 145 -21.71 -17.43 33.50
C MET A 145 -20.71 -17.77 32.40
N TYR A 146 -20.23 -16.75 31.69
CA TYR A 146 -19.26 -16.90 30.62
C TYR A 146 -17.96 -17.56 31.08
N ARG A 147 -17.36 -17.12 32.20
CA ARG A 147 -16.11 -17.73 32.69
C ARG A 147 -16.25 -19.21 32.99
N VAL A 148 -17.34 -19.62 33.62
CA VAL A 148 -17.58 -21.06 33.90
C VAL A 148 -17.75 -21.80 32.57
N TYR A 149 -18.59 -21.30 31.67
CA TYR A 149 -18.79 -21.87 30.35
C TYR A 149 -17.48 -22.04 29.57
N ALA A 150 -16.69 -20.96 29.46
CA ALA A 150 -15.42 -20.94 28.74
C ALA A 150 -14.42 -21.95 29.33
N SER A 151 -14.33 -22.05 30.67
CA SER A 151 -13.40 -23.00 31.31
C SER A 151 -13.70 -24.47 30.94
N HIS A 152 -14.98 -24.83 30.79
CA HIS A 152 -15.37 -26.16 30.32
C HIS A 152 -15.12 -26.37 28.82
N ARG A 153 -15.35 -25.33 27.99
CA ARG A 153 -15.04 -25.39 26.56
C ARG A 153 -13.54 -25.53 26.30
N GLU A 154 -12.70 -24.86 27.09
CA GLU A 154 -11.24 -25.00 27.07
C GLU A 154 -10.81 -26.42 27.49
N GLY A 155 -11.58 -27.06 28.37
CA GLY A 155 -11.46 -28.49 28.71
C GLY A 155 -12.04 -29.47 27.68
N HIS A 156 -12.30 -29.01 26.44
CA HIS A 156 -12.85 -29.79 25.32
C HIS A 156 -14.31 -30.28 25.47
N ALA A 157 -15.07 -29.79 26.45
CA ALA A 157 -16.51 -30.06 26.52
C ALA A 157 -17.23 -29.46 25.31
N ASN A 158 -18.25 -30.13 24.79
CA ASN A 158 -19.07 -29.56 23.71
C ASN A 158 -19.98 -28.42 24.23
N PRO A 159 -20.61 -27.60 23.36
CA PRO A 159 -21.43 -26.48 23.81
C PRO A 159 -22.53 -26.83 24.80
N SER A 160 -23.18 -27.99 24.64
CA SER A 160 -24.24 -28.45 25.53
C SER A 160 -23.70 -28.88 26.89
N GLU A 161 -22.61 -29.66 26.92
CA GLU A 161 -21.94 -30.09 28.15
C GLU A 161 -21.41 -28.90 28.96
N ALA A 162 -20.78 -27.93 28.29
CA ALA A 162 -20.30 -26.71 28.92
C ALA A 162 -21.45 -25.85 29.46
N PHE A 163 -22.57 -25.80 28.74
CA PHE A 163 -23.77 -25.11 29.20
C PHE A 163 -24.39 -25.80 30.41
N GLU A 164 -24.49 -27.12 30.41
CA GLU A 164 -25.01 -27.90 31.54
C GLU A 164 -24.17 -27.66 32.80
N ALA A 165 -22.85 -27.75 32.70
CA ALA A 165 -21.94 -27.47 33.80
C ALA A 165 -22.04 -26.03 34.32
N MET A 166 -22.13 -25.05 33.40
CA MET A 166 -22.35 -23.64 33.77
C MET A 166 -23.71 -23.43 34.46
N SER A 167 -24.76 -24.03 33.90
CA SER A 167 -26.12 -23.86 34.38
C SER A 167 -26.30 -24.42 35.79
N THR A 168 -25.58 -25.50 36.14
CA THR A 168 -25.65 -26.18 37.44
C THR A 168 -24.65 -25.65 38.47
N ALA A 169 -23.68 -24.84 38.07
CA ALA A 169 -22.71 -24.25 38.98
C ALA A 169 -23.39 -23.28 39.96
N GLY A 170 -23.23 -23.52 41.26
CA GLY A 170 -23.92 -22.75 42.33
C GLY A 170 -23.63 -21.24 42.34
N PHE A 171 -22.60 -20.78 41.64
CA PHE A 171 -22.18 -19.37 41.55
C PHE A 171 -22.36 -18.75 40.15
N SER A 172 -22.94 -19.46 39.17
CA SER A 172 -23.20 -18.91 37.84
C SER A 172 -24.32 -17.87 37.82
N GLY A 173 -25.28 -17.98 38.75
CA GLY A 173 -26.46 -17.10 38.84
C GLY A 173 -27.54 -17.39 37.78
N TYR A 174 -27.35 -18.41 36.94
CA TYR A 174 -28.27 -18.73 35.85
C TYR A 174 -29.71 -19.03 36.32
N TYR A 175 -29.84 -19.78 37.41
CA TYR A 175 -31.13 -20.11 38.03
C TYR A 175 -31.90 -18.89 38.56
N VAL A 176 -31.25 -17.74 38.72
CA VAL A 176 -31.91 -16.49 39.14
C VAL A 176 -32.63 -15.84 37.96
N VAL A 177 -32.06 -15.92 36.75
CA VAL A 177 -32.57 -15.21 35.56
C VAL A 177 -33.57 -16.07 34.79
N LYS A 178 -33.32 -17.38 34.70
CA LYS A 178 -34.15 -18.30 33.90
C LYS A 178 -35.64 -18.26 34.26
N PRO A 179 -36.07 -18.37 35.53
CA PRO A 179 -37.49 -18.30 35.89
C PRO A 179 -38.13 -16.98 35.46
N SER A 180 -37.46 -15.84 35.70
CA SER A 180 -37.99 -14.54 35.31
C SER A 180 -38.16 -14.40 33.79
N MET A 181 -37.26 -14.96 32.97
CA MET A 181 -37.39 -14.95 31.52
C MET A 181 -38.55 -15.83 31.04
N ILE A 182 -38.71 -17.03 31.62
CA ILE A 182 -39.84 -17.94 31.32
C ILE A 182 -41.17 -17.24 31.63
N GLU A 183 -41.29 -16.63 32.81
CA GLU A 183 -42.53 -15.95 33.20
C GLU A 183 -42.87 -14.76 32.30
N ARG A 184 -41.87 -13.93 31.95
CA ARG A 184 -42.06 -12.82 31.00
C ARG A 184 -42.51 -13.31 29.64
N TYR A 185 -41.89 -14.39 29.14
CA TYR A 185 -42.22 -14.99 27.86
C TYR A 185 -43.65 -15.51 27.81
N ILE A 186 -44.06 -16.30 28.82
CA ILE A 186 -45.42 -16.86 28.92
C ILE A 186 -46.46 -15.74 29.03
N LYS A 187 -46.21 -14.75 29.89
CA LYS A 187 -47.11 -13.61 30.11
C LYS A 187 -47.32 -12.82 28.82
N ALA A 188 -46.26 -12.53 28.09
CA ALA A 188 -46.36 -11.71 26.87
C ALA A 188 -47.06 -12.43 25.72
N ARG A 189 -46.94 -13.76 25.62
CA ARG A 189 -47.68 -14.56 24.64
C ARG A 189 -49.15 -14.77 25.01
N GLY A 190 -49.59 -14.31 26.18
CA GLY A 190 -50.95 -14.50 26.68
C GLY A 190 -51.29 -15.96 26.96
N TRP A 191 -50.28 -16.81 27.14
CA TRP A 191 -50.50 -18.23 27.35
C TRP A 191 -50.89 -18.54 28.80
N ASN A 192 -51.77 -19.50 29.00
CA ASN A 192 -52.11 -20.01 30.32
C ASN A 192 -50.96 -20.90 30.84
N LYS A 193 -50.31 -20.50 31.94
CA LYS A 193 -49.21 -21.23 32.59
C LYS A 193 -49.54 -22.72 32.84
N GLU A 194 -50.79 -23.05 33.15
CA GLU A 194 -51.22 -24.42 33.45
C GLU A 194 -51.23 -25.36 32.23
N TYR A 195 -51.33 -24.81 31.01
CA TYR A 195 -51.41 -25.57 29.76
C TYR A 195 -50.17 -25.42 28.87
N VAL A 196 -49.25 -24.53 29.22
CA VAL A 196 -47.97 -24.39 28.53
C VAL A 196 -47.05 -25.51 28.98
N ALA A 197 -46.46 -26.22 28.02
CA ALA A 197 -45.33 -27.09 28.32
C ALA A 197 -44.14 -26.21 28.76
N GLU A 198 -44.01 -25.97 30.07
CA GLU A 198 -42.91 -25.18 30.66
C GLU A 198 -41.54 -25.65 30.15
N GLY A 199 -41.39 -26.95 29.89
CA GLY A 199 -40.18 -27.51 29.26
C GLY A 199 -39.85 -26.94 27.88
N LYS A 200 -40.85 -26.58 27.05
CA LYS A 200 -40.60 -25.94 25.74
C LYS A 200 -40.10 -24.51 25.89
N VAL A 201 -40.68 -23.73 26.80
CA VAL A 201 -40.25 -22.34 27.05
C VAL A 201 -38.89 -22.32 27.75
N SER A 202 -38.68 -23.23 28.71
CA SER A 202 -37.37 -23.46 29.34
C SER A 202 -36.30 -23.70 28.29
N LYS A 203 -36.56 -24.60 27.32
CA LYS A 203 -35.60 -24.90 26.26
C LYS A 203 -35.27 -23.68 25.40
N ILE A 204 -36.25 -22.83 25.07
CA ILE A 204 -35.99 -21.59 24.32
C ILE A 204 -35.03 -20.66 25.09
N VAL A 205 -35.24 -20.52 26.41
CA VAL A 205 -34.36 -19.73 27.28
C VAL A 205 -32.96 -20.34 27.38
N ASP A 206 -32.88 -21.66 27.52
CA ASP A 206 -31.61 -22.41 27.56
C ASP A 206 -30.84 -22.25 26.24
N ASP A 207 -31.51 -22.44 25.09
CA ASP A 207 -30.94 -22.28 23.75
C ASP A 207 -30.45 -20.85 23.52
N PHE A 208 -31.18 -19.82 23.99
CA PHE A 208 -30.73 -18.43 23.93
C PHE A 208 -29.41 -18.23 24.67
N TRP A 209 -29.33 -18.66 25.93
CA TRP A 209 -28.14 -18.47 26.74
C TRP A 209 -26.96 -19.28 26.25
N MET A 210 -27.18 -20.53 25.86
CA MET A 210 -26.13 -21.39 25.30
C MET A 210 -25.53 -20.75 24.03
N ASN A 211 -26.38 -20.30 23.09
CA ASN A 211 -25.91 -19.70 21.85
C ASN A 211 -25.20 -18.36 22.09
N ARG A 212 -25.69 -17.55 23.03
CA ARG A 212 -25.02 -16.28 23.41
C ARG A 212 -23.61 -16.53 23.93
N LEU A 213 -23.45 -17.48 24.84
CA LEU A 213 -22.16 -17.83 25.44
C LEU A 213 -21.21 -18.47 24.42
N GLU A 214 -21.73 -19.31 23.52
CA GLU A 214 -20.91 -19.89 22.44
C GLU A 214 -20.44 -18.82 21.45
N VAL A 215 -21.26 -17.84 21.08
CA VAL A 215 -20.81 -16.72 20.23
C VAL A 215 -19.68 -15.95 20.90
N LYS A 216 -19.82 -15.62 22.20
CA LYS A 216 -18.77 -14.92 22.95
C LYS A 216 -17.48 -15.75 23.03
N TYR A 217 -17.60 -17.06 23.26
CA TYR A 217 -16.46 -17.98 23.27
C TYR A 217 -15.76 -18.03 21.90
N GLN A 218 -16.51 -18.18 20.81
CA GLN A 218 -15.96 -18.20 19.46
C GLN A 218 -15.33 -16.86 19.07
N GLN A 219 -15.90 -15.73 19.52
CA GLN A 219 -15.30 -14.41 19.33
C GLN A 219 -13.95 -14.28 20.05
N ASP A 220 -13.84 -14.78 21.29
CA ASP A 220 -12.58 -14.76 22.03
C ASP A 220 -11.53 -15.67 21.39
N LEU A 221 -11.91 -16.85 20.87
CA LEU A 221 -11.00 -17.70 20.09
C LEU A 221 -10.53 -16.99 18.81
N ALA A 222 -11.46 -16.41 18.04
CA ALA A 222 -11.14 -15.66 16.83
C ALA A 222 -10.22 -14.45 17.13
N ARG A 223 -10.41 -13.79 18.27
CA ARG A 223 -9.54 -12.69 18.73
C ARG A 223 -8.12 -13.16 19.04
N ARG A 224 -7.98 -14.31 19.72
CA ARG A 224 -6.66 -14.91 20.02
C ARG A 224 -5.91 -15.29 18.74
N ASP A 225 -6.63 -15.75 17.72
CA ASP A 225 -6.07 -16.24 16.45
C ASP A 225 -6.00 -15.18 15.33
N LEU A 226 -6.37 -13.93 15.61
CA LEU A 226 -6.56 -12.90 14.58
C LEU A 226 -5.28 -12.60 13.78
N GLU A 227 -4.15 -12.40 14.46
CA GLU A 227 -2.87 -12.11 13.79
C GLU A 227 -2.39 -13.31 12.95
N ALA A 228 -2.48 -14.52 13.49
CA ALA A 228 -2.15 -15.74 12.74
C ALA A 228 -3.06 -15.92 11.51
N THR A 229 -4.32 -15.53 11.63
CA THR A 229 -5.30 -15.52 10.53
C THR A 229 -4.91 -14.48 9.47
N ARG A 230 -4.54 -13.25 9.86
CA ARG A 230 -4.06 -12.21 8.94
C ARG A 230 -2.84 -12.69 8.15
N ASP A 231 -1.85 -13.27 8.83
CA ASP A 231 -0.67 -13.85 8.18
C ASP A 231 -1.01 -14.95 7.17
N LEU A 232 -1.97 -15.83 7.52
CA LEU A 232 -2.43 -16.87 6.61
C LEU A 232 -3.09 -16.28 5.36
N VAL A 233 -3.93 -15.26 5.53
CA VAL A 233 -4.59 -14.58 4.41
C VAL A 233 -3.54 -13.96 3.48
N TRP A 234 -2.54 -13.27 4.02
CA TRP A 234 -1.45 -12.71 3.21
C TRP A 234 -0.60 -13.77 2.50
N LYS A 235 -0.32 -14.90 3.17
CA LYS A 235 0.37 -16.04 2.54
C LYS A 235 -0.39 -16.58 1.33
N LYS A 236 -1.73 -16.59 1.34
CA LYS A 236 -2.56 -17.04 0.21
C LYS A 236 -2.48 -16.14 -1.03
N VAL A 237 -2.06 -14.88 -0.86
CA VAL A 237 -1.88 -13.88 -1.93
C VAL A 237 -0.42 -13.41 -2.05
N ALA A 238 0.53 -14.19 -1.52
CA ALA A 238 1.94 -13.81 -1.46
C ALA A 238 2.55 -13.59 -2.86
N ARG A 239 2.07 -14.33 -3.88
CA ARG A 239 2.53 -14.17 -5.26
C ARG A 239 2.12 -12.80 -5.81
N GLU A 240 0.87 -12.42 -5.62
CA GLU A 240 0.34 -11.12 -6.03
C GLU A 240 1.03 -9.98 -5.27
N LEU A 241 1.23 -10.13 -3.95
CA LEU A 241 1.99 -9.19 -3.14
C LEU A 241 3.43 -9.00 -3.65
N ALA A 242 4.13 -10.09 -3.97
CA ALA A 242 5.49 -10.03 -4.49
C ALA A 242 5.55 -9.31 -5.85
N GLU A 243 4.57 -9.58 -6.73
CA GLU A 243 4.50 -8.93 -8.04
C GLU A 243 4.15 -7.42 -7.93
N VAL A 244 3.23 -7.06 -7.04
CA VAL A 244 2.94 -5.67 -6.74
C VAL A 244 4.15 -4.99 -6.13
N LYS A 245 4.84 -5.60 -5.16
CA LYS A 245 6.08 -5.08 -4.57
C LYS A 245 7.18 -4.93 -5.61
N ARG A 246 7.32 -5.85 -6.57
CA ARG A 246 8.29 -5.74 -7.66
C ARG A 246 7.99 -4.54 -8.57
N ARG A 247 6.73 -4.38 -8.99
CA ARG A 247 6.31 -3.28 -9.88
C ARG A 247 6.28 -1.92 -9.18
N ALA A 248 5.89 -1.91 -7.91
CA ALA A 248 5.91 -0.72 -7.08
C ALA A 248 7.33 -0.38 -6.62
N GLY A 249 8.20 -1.36 -6.40
CA GLY A 249 9.64 -1.16 -6.16
C GLY A 249 10.35 -0.60 -7.39
N ALA A 250 9.92 -1.01 -8.59
CA ALA A 250 10.30 -0.35 -9.83
C ALA A 250 9.71 1.07 -10.00
N ARG A 251 9.15 1.70 -8.94
CA ARG A 251 8.52 3.04 -9.00
C ARG A 251 8.69 3.87 -7.72
N SER A 252 8.70 3.24 -6.55
CA SER A 252 8.84 3.87 -5.23
C SER A 252 10.31 4.13 -4.93
N GLY A 253 10.64 5.36 -4.53
CA GLY A 253 12.01 5.76 -4.21
C GLY A 253 12.94 5.81 -5.43
N MET A 254 12.39 5.88 -6.65
CA MET A 254 13.24 6.03 -7.82
C MET A 254 13.92 7.40 -7.78
N PRO A 255 15.26 7.44 -7.81
CA PRO A 255 16.05 8.65 -7.71
C PRO A 255 16.04 9.37 -9.06
N LEU A 256 14.85 9.81 -9.46
CA LEU A 256 14.55 10.53 -10.68
C LEU A 256 14.07 11.92 -10.33
N PHE A 257 14.29 12.86 -11.24
CA PHE A 257 14.00 14.26 -11.00
C PHE A 257 12.59 14.62 -11.47
N SER A 258 11.82 15.24 -10.59
CA SER A 258 10.57 15.90 -10.94
C SER A 258 10.87 17.27 -11.54
N ARG A 259 9.85 17.90 -12.13
CA ARG A 259 9.95 19.28 -12.62
C ARG A 259 10.28 20.26 -11.50
N GLU A 260 9.77 20.02 -10.29
CA GLU A 260 10.01 20.87 -9.12
C GLU A 260 11.47 20.78 -8.67
N ASP A 261 12.05 19.58 -8.63
CA ASP A 261 13.46 19.39 -8.30
C ASP A 261 14.35 20.21 -9.24
N LEU A 262 14.09 20.14 -10.55
CA LEU A 262 14.89 20.78 -11.58
C LEU A 262 14.70 22.30 -11.63
N ASN A 263 13.50 22.80 -11.32
CA ASN A 263 13.24 24.24 -11.22
C ASN A 263 13.84 24.86 -9.95
N SER A 264 14.18 24.04 -8.95
CA SER A 264 14.83 24.49 -7.72
C SER A 264 16.37 24.53 -7.82
N LEU A 265 16.94 24.18 -8.97
CA LEU A 265 18.37 24.29 -9.24
C LEU A 265 18.77 25.76 -9.35
N LYS A 266 19.75 26.18 -8.55
CA LYS A 266 20.18 27.58 -8.50
C LYS A 266 20.88 27.98 -9.80
N GLY A 267 20.36 29.00 -10.48
CA GLY A 267 20.96 29.52 -11.72
C GLY A 267 20.61 28.71 -12.97
N TRP A 268 19.73 27.71 -12.86
CA TRP A 268 19.36 26.81 -13.96
C TRP A 268 17.85 26.58 -13.99
N ARG A 269 17.32 26.39 -15.19
CA ARG A 269 15.93 26.00 -15.39
C ARG A 269 15.80 24.95 -16.49
N LEU A 270 14.69 24.22 -16.47
CA LEU A 270 14.38 23.25 -17.51
C LEU A 270 14.20 23.94 -18.88
N SER A 271 14.83 23.38 -19.91
CA SER A 271 14.67 23.81 -21.31
C SER A 271 13.42 23.20 -21.93
N GLU A 272 12.73 23.97 -22.78
CA GLU A 272 11.65 23.50 -23.63
C GLU A 272 12.10 22.39 -24.60
N THR A 273 13.39 22.31 -24.94
CA THR A 273 13.93 21.19 -25.75
C THR A 273 13.77 19.84 -25.07
N THR A 274 13.61 19.80 -23.75
CA THR A 274 13.28 18.57 -22.98
C THR A 274 11.97 17.94 -23.44
N PHE A 275 11.05 18.75 -23.97
CA PHE A 275 9.71 18.35 -24.39
C PHE A 275 9.55 18.34 -25.92
N TRP A 276 10.67 18.35 -26.65
CA TRP A 276 10.68 18.33 -28.11
C TRP A 276 11.11 16.94 -28.64
N PRO A 277 10.45 16.40 -29.68
CA PRO A 277 9.28 16.94 -30.40
C PRO A 277 8.00 16.95 -29.54
N PRO A 278 6.97 17.72 -29.94
CA PRO A 278 5.72 17.81 -29.19
C PRO A 278 5.12 16.41 -28.92
N GLY A 279 4.83 16.13 -27.65
CA GLY A 279 4.33 14.82 -27.19
C GLY A 279 5.40 13.94 -26.55
N ARG A 280 6.69 14.31 -26.62
CA ARG A 280 7.74 13.73 -25.79
C ARG A 280 7.75 14.42 -24.42
N ASP A 281 7.84 13.63 -23.36
CA ASP A 281 8.11 14.13 -22.01
C ASP A 281 9.46 13.59 -21.56
N GLY A 282 10.53 14.39 -21.70
CA GLY A 282 11.87 13.97 -21.29
C GLY A 282 12.01 13.73 -19.78
N LEU A 283 11.04 14.17 -18.97
CA LEU A 283 11.00 13.83 -17.55
C LEU A 283 10.34 12.48 -17.29
N LYS A 284 9.59 11.94 -18.26
CA LYS A 284 9.04 10.59 -18.13
C LYS A 284 10.18 9.57 -18.28
N PRO A 285 10.41 8.70 -17.27
CA PRO A 285 11.43 7.67 -17.38
C PRO A 285 11.08 6.66 -18.48
N GLU A 286 12.09 6.21 -19.20
CA GLU A 286 12.02 5.16 -20.20
C GLU A 286 12.75 3.92 -19.69
N GLU A 287 12.09 2.76 -19.66
CA GLU A 287 12.71 1.49 -19.31
C GLU A 287 13.27 0.83 -20.56
N ASP A 288 14.55 0.47 -20.53
CA ASP A 288 15.16 -0.36 -21.56
C ASP A 288 14.65 -1.80 -21.41
N PRO A 289 13.87 -2.34 -22.36
CA PRO A 289 13.22 -3.64 -22.20
C PRO A 289 14.22 -4.81 -22.15
N SER A 290 15.46 -4.61 -22.60
CA SER A 290 16.49 -5.65 -22.61
C SER A 290 17.28 -5.73 -21.31
N THR A 291 17.42 -4.61 -20.61
CA THR A 291 18.26 -4.50 -19.40
C THR A 291 17.46 -4.16 -18.14
N GLY A 292 16.22 -3.69 -18.26
CA GLY A 292 15.42 -3.16 -17.15
C GLY A 292 15.97 -1.84 -16.58
N ILE A 293 16.95 -1.22 -17.25
CA ILE A 293 17.53 0.05 -16.82
C ILE A 293 16.56 1.17 -17.14
N LEU A 294 16.25 1.99 -16.14
CA LEU A 294 15.45 3.19 -16.33
C LEU A 294 16.32 4.36 -16.69
N ARG A 295 15.88 5.14 -17.67
CA ARG A 295 16.57 6.31 -18.19
C ARG A 295 15.66 7.52 -18.10
N GLN A 296 16.19 8.63 -17.61
CA GLN A 296 15.55 9.93 -17.66
C GLN A 296 16.54 10.92 -18.28
N SER A 297 16.08 11.72 -19.26
CA SER A 297 16.96 12.65 -19.96
C SER A 297 16.28 14.00 -20.15
N PHE A 298 16.93 15.06 -19.71
CA PHE A 298 16.41 16.41 -19.83
C PHE A 298 17.52 17.41 -20.13
N ASN A 299 17.14 18.58 -20.62
CA ASN A 299 18.06 19.66 -20.90
C ASN A 299 17.81 20.83 -19.95
N LEU A 300 18.89 21.40 -19.43
CA LEU A 300 18.87 22.60 -18.61
C LEU A 300 19.45 23.78 -19.40
N ILE A 301 18.96 24.97 -19.12
CA ILE A 301 19.54 26.22 -19.61
C ILE A 301 19.77 27.17 -18.44
N ARG A 302 20.82 27.98 -18.55
CA ARG A 302 21.17 28.95 -17.52
C ARG A 302 20.10 30.03 -17.41
N GLU A 303 19.81 30.45 -16.19
CA GLU A 303 18.94 31.60 -15.93
C GLU A 303 19.50 32.87 -16.62
N GLY A 304 18.59 33.72 -17.12
CA GLY A 304 18.92 34.90 -17.90
C GLY A 304 18.92 34.70 -19.42
N PHE A 305 18.95 33.45 -19.90
CA PHE A 305 18.75 33.16 -21.33
C PHE A 305 17.26 32.98 -21.68
N VAL A 306 16.89 33.54 -22.83
CA VAL A 306 15.52 33.45 -23.36
C VAL A 306 15.45 32.34 -24.39
N GLU A 307 14.50 31.43 -24.20
CA GLU A 307 14.20 30.36 -25.14
C GLU A 307 12.90 30.70 -25.87
N LYS A 308 12.90 30.57 -27.20
CA LYS A 308 11.70 30.78 -28.03
C LYS A 308 11.65 29.72 -29.12
N LYS A 309 10.43 29.37 -29.53
CA LYS A 309 10.22 28.50 -30.69
C LYS A 309 10.64 29.22 -31.97
N ARG A 310 11.47 28.58 -32.76
CA ARG A 310 11.84 29.03 -34.11
C ARG A 310 10.59 29.13 -34.99
N LYS A 311 10.57 30.11 -35.89
CA LYS A 311 9.40 30.36 -36.76
C LYS A 311 9.27 29.28 -37.83
N GLU A 312 10.38 28.68 -38.24
CA GLU A 312 10.48 27.78 -39.38
C GLU A 312 9.95 26.38 -39.06
N ASP A 313 10.29 25.86 -37.87
CA ASP A 313 10.01 24.47 -37.49
C ASP A 313 9.43 24.30 -36.08
N GLY A 314 9.21 25.41 -35.36
CA GLY A 314 8.70 25.38 -33.99
C GLY A 314 9.70 24.86 -32.95
N TYR A 315 10.93 24.53 -33.35
CA TYR A 315 11.95 23.99 -32.46
C TYR A 315 12.37 25.03 -31.41
N PRO A 316 12.43 24.70 -30.10
CA PRO A 316 12.88 25.64 -29.08
C PRO A 316 14.37 25.97 -29.25
N SER A 317 14.70 27.24 -29.40
CA SER A 317 16.08 27.73 -29.52
C SER A 317 16.34 28.81 -28.48
N VAL A 318 17.55 28.84 -27.93
CA VAL A 318 18.02 29.93 -27.08
C VAL A 318 18.44 31.11 -27.94
N TYR A 319 18.19 32.33 -27.44
CA TYR A 319 18.61 33.59 -28.05
C TYR A 319 19.54 34.32 -27.09
N ASP A 320 20.55 34.98 -27.64
CA ASP A 320 21.43 35.84 -26.85
C ASP A 320 20.78 37.18 -26.51
N SER A 321 21.49 38.03 -25.76
CA SER A 321 21.01 39.37 -25.38
C SER A 321 20.75 40.31 -26.55
N SER A 322 21.31 40.04 -27.73
CA SER A 322 21.05 40.79 -28.97
C SER A 322 19.81 40.29 -29.72
N GLY A 323 19.20 39.19 -29.25
CA GLY A 323 18.07 38.55 -29.91
C GLY A 323 18.47 37.66 -31.09
N ALA A 324 19.76 37.35 -31.26
CA ALA A 324 20.23 36.43 -32.28
C ALA A 324 20.06 34.97 -31.81
N PRO A 325 19.61 34.04 -32.67
CA PRO A 325 19.47 32.64 -32.30
C PRO A 325 20.85 32.03 -32.05
N MET A 326 21.02 31.47 -30.86
CA MET A 326 22.16 30.63 -30.53
C MET A 326 21.84 29.22 -31.06
N GLY A 327 22.51 28.81 -32.13
CA GLY A 327 22.31 27.47 -32.70
C GLY A 327 22.47 26.37 -31.63
N LEU A 328 21.89 25.20 -31.86
CA LEU A 328 21.83 24.11 -30.85
C LEU A 328 23.19 23.79 -30.21
N TYR A 329 24.25 23.72 -31.03
CA TYR A 329 25.63 23.44 -30.62
C TYR A 329 26.40 24.67 -30.10
N ARG A 330 25.73 25.82 -30.00
CA ARG A 330 26.27 27.10 -29.52
C ARG A 330 25.48 27.66 -28.33
N GLY A 331 24.29 27.12 -28.07
CA GLY A 331 23.42 27.51 -26.97
C GLY A 331 23.96 27.05 -25.61
N PRO A 332 23.56 27.72 -24.51
CA PRO A 332 23.95 27.39 -23.14
C PRO A 332 23.15 26.21 -22.58
N TYR A 333 23.12 25.11 -23.33
CA TYR A 333 22.41 23.90 -22.95
C TYR A 333 23.34 22.95 -22.19
N LEU A 334 22.83 22.42 -21.08
CA LEU A 334 23.35 21.21 -20.46
C LEU A 334 22.41 20.05 -20.75
N SER A 335 22.95 18.95 -21.25
CA SER A 335 22.25 17.67 -21.31
C SER A 335 22.47 16.91 -20.01
N VAL A 336 21.39 16.45 -19.40
CA VAL A 336 21.44 15.60 -18.22
C VAL A 336 20.85 14.25 -18.56
N GLY A 337 21.62 13.19 -18.33
CA GLY A 337 21.18 11.80 -18.42
C GLY A 337 21.26 11.14 -17.06
N VAL A 338 20.17 10.50 -16.65
CA VAL A 338 20.09 9.72 -15.42
C VAL A 338 19.77 8.29 -15.79
N MET A 339 20.56 7.34 -15.30
CA MET A 339 20.30 5.91 -15.43
C MET A 339 20.16 5.30 -14.04
N VAL A 340 19.10 4.52 -13.84
CA VAL A 340 18.82 3.81 -12.60
C VAL A 340 18.73 2.33 -12.90
N GLU A 341 19.55 1.55 -12.22
CA GLU A 341 19.58 0.10 -12.30
C GLU A 341 19.25 -0.48 -10.93
N ASN A 342 18.31 -1.42 -10.87
CA ASN A 342 18.00 -2.14 -9.63
C ASN A 342 19.18 -3.01 -9.21
N ARG A 343 19.53 -2.98 -7.93
CA ARG A 343 20.59 -3.83 -7.39
C ARG A 343 20.08 -5.25 -7.17
N VAL A 344 20.85 -6.22 -7.64
CA VAL A 344 20.64 -7.63 -7.32
C VAL A 344 21.42 -7.95 -6.05
N MET A 345 20.70 -8.15 -4.95
CA MET A 345 21.31 -8.58 -3.68
C MET A 345 21.86 -10.00 -3.84
N THR A 346 23.12 -10.19 -3.50
CA THR A 346 23.90 -11.39 -3.82
C THR A 346 24.18 -12.25 -2.59
N GLY A 347 23.91 -11.75 -1.38
CA GLY A 347 24.04 -12.52 -0.15
C GLY A 347 23.63 -11.72 1.08
N VAL A 348 23.89 -12.29 2.26
CA VAL A 348 23.66 -11.68 3.57
C VAL A 348 24.97 -11.69 4.36
N ILE A 349 25.30 -10.59 5.03
CA ILE A 349 26.53 -10.46 5.80
C ILE A 349 26.51 -11.49 6.94
N ALA A 350 27.50 -12.39 6.95
CA ALA A 350 27.52 -13.55 7.83
C ALA A 350 28.05 -13.24 9.25
N ALA A 351 28.81 -12.16 9.43
CA ALA A 351 29.45 -11.79 10.70
C ALA A 351 29.72 -10.28 10.79
N GLY A 352 29.92 -9.79 12.02
CA GLY A 352 30.19 -8.37 12.30
C GLY A 352 28.96 -7.56 12.72
N PRO A 353 29.11 -6.24 12.95
CA PRO A 353 28.01 -5.36 13.40
C PRO A 353 26.85 -5.27 12.40
N ASP A 354 27.09 -5.64 11.14
CA ASP A 354 26.10 -5.65 10.06
C ASP A 354 25.57 -7.06 9.74
N LYS A 355 25.81 -8.06 10.61
CA LYS A 355 25.32 -9.43 10.42
C LYS A 355 23.80 -9.45 10.16
N GLY A 356 23.38 -10.17 9.13
CA GLY A 356 21.97 -10.26 8.74
C GLY A 356 21.52 -9.20 7.72
N LYS A 357 22.35 -8.18 7.42
CA LYS A 357 22.04 -7.23 6.34
C LYS A 357 22.37 -7.82 4.97
N PRO A 358 21.50 -7.67 3.97
CA PRO A 358 21.78 -8.11 2.60
C PRO A 358 22.89 -7.26 1.96
N TYR A 359 23.71 -7.84 1.09
CA TYR A 359 24.75 -7.13 0.31
C TYR A 359 24.65 -7.43 -1.20
N SER A 360 25.24 -6.59 -2.06
CA SER A 360 25.43 -6.90 -3.50
C SER A 360 26.92 -7.09 -3.86
N LEU A 361 27.22 -7.82 -4.95
CA LEU A 361 28.58 -8.09 -5.42
C LEU A 361 29.34 -6.78 -5.71
N ASP A 362 28.63 -5.75 -6.15
CA ASP A 362 29.20 -4.43 -6.41
C ASP A 362 29.67 -3.71 -5.13
N GLN A 363 29.08 -4.01 -3.95
CA GLN A 363 29.62 -3.52 -2.67
C GLN A 363 30.98 -4.15 -2.36
N LEU A 364 31.24 -5.37 -2.82
CA LEU A 364 32.52 -6.06 -2.63
C LEU A 364 33.58 -5.59 -3.64
N VAL A 365 33.20 -5.30 -4.89
CA VAL A 365 34.11 -4.79 -5.92
C VAL A 365 34.62 -3.37 -5.59
N VAL A 366 33.78 -2.55 -4.95
CA VAL A 366 34.16 -1.21 -4.45
C VAL A 366 35.16 -1.28 -3.27
N LEU A 367 35.23 -2.43 -2.58
CA LEU A 367 36.22 -2.70 -1.53
C LEU A 367 37.55 -3.26 -2.08
N GLY A 368 37.63 -3.64 -3.36
CA GLY A 368 38.72 -4.48 -3.88
C GLY A 368 39.29 -4.18 -5.27
N SER A 369 38.96 -3.07 -5.95
CA SER A 369 39.50 -2.77 -7.30
C SER A 369 39.67 -1.25 -7.48
N SER A 370 40.74 -0.64 -8.00
CA SER A 370 41.82 -1.04 -8.92
C SER A 370 41.34 -1.78 -10.17
N LEU A 371 40.38 -1.19 -10.89
CA LEU A 371 40.03 -1.59 -12.25
C LEU A 371 40.97 -0.88 -13.25
N PRO A 372 41.66 -1.60 -14.15
CA PRO A 372 42.63 -1.02 -15.09
C PRO A 372 42.02 -0.04 -16.12
N SER A 373 40.73 -0.15 -16.43
CA SER A 373 40.02 0.78 -17.33
C SER A 373 39.62 2.10 -16.66
N LEU A 374 39.80 2.22 -15.34
CA LEU A 374 39.63 3.45 -14.55
C LEU A 374 40.92 4.29 -14.45
N ALA A 375 42.05 3.82 -14.99
CA ALA A 375 43.37 4.44 -14.82
C ALA A 375 43.67 5.63 -15.76
N ALA A 376 42.76 6.01 -16.66
CA ALA A 376 43.04 7.00 -17.72
C ALA A 376 42.57 8.44 -17.40
N GLY A 377 41.97 8.69 -16.24
CA GLY A 377 41.60 10.05 -15.80
C GLY A 377 42.10 10.31 -14.39
N LYS A 378 42.49 11.55 -14.08
CA LYS A 378 42.73 11.96 -12.69
C LYS A 378 41.45 11.72 -11.89
N VAL A 379 41.45 10.72 -11.04
CA VAL A 379 40.40 10.52 -10.04
C VAL A 379 40.74 11.45 -8.88
N ASP A 380 40.11 12.62 -8.82
CA ASP A 380 40.02 13.34 -7.55
C ASP A 380 39.02 12.57 -6.67
N GLU A 381 39.54 11.72 -5.78
CA GLU A 381 38.77 11.10 -4.71
C GLU A 381 38.41 12.16 -3.65
N GLY A 382 37.54 13.09 -4.02
CA GLY A 382 36.89 13.98 -3.06
C GLY A 382 35.82 13.20 -2.31
N ALA A 383 36.17 12.60 -1.16
CA ALA A 383 35.17 12.19 -0.19
C ALA A 383 34.44 13.46 0.28
N LEU A 384 33.28 13.78 -0.28
CA LEU A 384 32.37 14.75 0.32
C LEU A 384 31.98 14.18 1.68
N PRO A 385 32.34 14.82 2.81
CA PRO A 385 31.92 14.37 4.13
C PRO A 385 30.46 14.77 4.30
N LEU A 386 29.56 14.08 3.61
CA LEU A 386 28.13 14.17 3.88
C LEU A 386 27.87 13.34 5.12
N ALA A 387 27.92 13.99 6.27
CA ALA A 387 27.72 13.37 7.58
C ALA A 387 26.41 12.57 7.62
N GLY A 388 26.49 11.30 8.03
CA GLY A 388 25.33 10.43 8.27
C GLY A 388 24.99 9.40 7.21
N LEU A 389 25.75 9.29 6.10
CA LEU A 389 25.40 8.38 5.01
C LEU A 389 26.13 7.03 5.09
N ALA A 390 25.36 5.94 5.11
CA ALA A 390 25.82 4.61 4.77
C ALA A 390 26.12 4.55 3.25
N TRP A 391 27.33 4.97 2.88
CA TRP A 391 28.07 4.57 1.68
C TRP A 391 27.53 5.11 0.35
N SER A 392 27.63 6.43 0.15
CA SER A 392 27.58 7.05 -1.18
C SER A 392 29.00 7.48 -1.60
N ARG A 393 29.64 6.77 -2.53
CA ARG A 393 30.88 7.23 -3.17
C ARG A 393 30.53 7.89 -4.51
N VAL A 394 30.79 9.19 -4.65
CA VAL A 394 30.81 9.88 -5.95
C VAL A 394 32.08 9.44 -6.65
N LEU A 395 31.96 8.57 -7.66
CA LEU A 395 33.11 8.07 -8.41
C LEU A 395 33.10 8.65 -9.82
N ARG A 396 34.14 9.46 -10.09
CA ARG A 396 34.65 9.96 -11.38
C ARG A 396 34.25 11.38 -11.82
N PHE A 397 35.15 12.33 -11.60
CA PHE A 397 35.26 13.55 -12.42
C PHE A 397 36.15 13.20 -13.63
N SER A 398 35.59 12.90 -14.80
CA SER A 398 36.40 12.77 -16.01
C SER A 398 36.50 14.11 -16.73
N SER A 399 37.70 14.68 -16.79
CA SER A 399 38.07 15.70 -17.78
C SER A 399 39.40 15.29 -18.43
N PRO A 400 39.46 15.08 -19.75
CA PRO A 400 40.73 15.17 -20.46
C PRO A 400 40.98 16.63 -20.89
N ASP A 401 41.86 17.31 -20.14
CA ASP A 401 42.80 18.38 -20.53
C ASP A 401 42.28 19.70 -21.18
N PRO A 402 42.93 20.87 -20.97
CA PRO A 402 42.29 22.14 -20.65
C PRO A 402 42.44 23.15 -21.80
N LYS A 403 42.54 22.68 -23.05
CA LYS A 403 42.56 23.56 -24.23
C LYS A 403 41.17 23.81 -24.83
N ASP A 404 40.18 22.94 -24.56
CA ASP A 404 38.95 22.85 -25.40
C ASP A 404 37.59 22.90 -24.65
N GLY A 405 37.56 23.33 -23.39
CA GLY A 405 36.31 23.52 -22.63
C GLY A 405 35.73 22.22 -22.05
N GLU A 406 35.17 22.32 -20.84
CA GLU A 406 34.65 21.17 -20.09
C GLU A 406 33.52 20.45 -20.86
N LEU A 407 33.68 19.14 -21.09
CA LEU A 407 32.70 18.31 -21.80
C LEU A 407 31.55 17.85 -20.90
N GLY A 408 31.77 17.78 -19.58
CA GLY A 408 30.77 17.36 -18.62
C GLY A 408 31.34 16.68 -17.38
N HIS A 409 30.46 16.40 -16.42
CA HIS A 409 30.74 15.69 -15.19
C HIS A 409 29.76 14.52 -15.01
N GLU A 410 30.23 13.48 -14.33
CA GLU A 410 29.47 12.26 -14.09
C GLU A 410 29.48 11.93 -12.60
N ALA A 411 28.38 11.41 -12.07
CA ALA A 411 28.32 10.86 -10.72
C ALA A 411 27.76 9.44 -10.78
N PHE A 412 28.46 8.53 -10.12
CA PHE A 412 27.92 7.22 -9.78
C PHE A 412 27.51 7.22 -8.31
N LEU A 413 26.30 6.76 -7.99
CA LEU A 413 25.79 6.68 -6.63
C LEU A 413 25.28 5.25 -6.37
N LEU A 414 25.53 4.75 -5.17
CA LEU A 414 24.99 3.50 -4.68
C LEU A 414 23.97 3.75 -3.57
N THR A 415 22.82 3.10 -3.69
CA THR A 415 21.78 3.06 -2.67
C THR A 415 21.51 1.63 -2.25
N ASP A 416 20.73 1.40 -1.20
CA ASP A 416 20.39 0.04 -0.75
C ASP A 416 19.79 -0.79 -1.89
N ASN A 417 18.98 -0.15 -2.75
CA ASN A 417 18.20 -0.84 -3.78
C ASN A 417 18.62 -0.51 -5.22
N HIS A 418 19.45 0.51 -5.44
CA HIS A 418 19.72 1.05 -6.78
C HIS A 418 21.17 1.44 -7.01
N LYS A 419 21.65 1.26 -8.24
CA LYS A 419 22.80 1.96 -8.83
C LYS A 419 22.26 3.14 -9.62
N ILE A 420 22.85 4.31 -9.43
CA ILE A 420 22.43 5.53 -10.11
C ILE A 420 23.65 6.09 -10.82
N TYR A 421 23.47 6.43 -12.09
CA TYR A 421 24.46 7.13 -12.88
C TYR A 421 23.86 8.43 -13.39
N ILE A 422 24.50 9.54 -13.09
CA ILE A 422 24.11 10.88 -13.55
C ILE A 422 25.23 11.40 -14.43
N ARG A 423 24.90 11.91 -15.61
CA ARG A 423 25.83 12.61 -16.49
C ARG A 423 25.29 13.98 -16.82
N VAL A 424 26.10 15.00 -16.61
CA VAL A 424 25.81 16.40 -16.98
C VAL A 424 26.84 16.82 -18.02
N ALA A 425 26.42 17.10 -19.24
CA ALA A 425 27.32 17.45 -20.34
C ALA A 425 26.93 18.77 -21.00
N ALA A 426 27.91 19.59 -21.36
CA ALA A 426 27.67 20.82 -22.11
C ALA A 426 27.59 20.55 -23.61
N PHE A 427 26.63 21.15 -24.31
CA PHE A 427 26.51 21.01 -25.77
C PHE A 427 27.52 21.86 -26.57
N ALA A 428 28.03 22.95 -25.99
CA ALA A 428 28.85 23.94 -26.69
C ALA A 428 30.19 24.16 -25.99
N GLN A 429 31.30 23.91 -26.71
CA GLN A 429 32.66 24.11 -26.20
C GLN A 429 33.03 25.60 -26.11
N GLY A 430 33.71 25.97 -25.03
CA GLY A 430 34.65 27.11 -24.99
C GLY A 430 34.12 28.54 -24.83
N ARG A 431 32.81 28.83 -24.99
CA ARG A 431 32.33 30.24 -24.94
C ARG A 431 31.68 30.71 -23.65
N TYR A 432 31.06 29.83 -22.86
CA TYR A 432 30.21 30.25 -21.74
C TYR A 432 30.61 29.70 -20.37
N GLY A 433 31.73 28.96 -20.28
CA GLY A 433 32.28 28.45 -19.02
C GLY A 433 31.22 27.78 -18.15
N PHE A 434 30.73 26.61 -18.56
CA PHE A 434 29.68 25.92 -17.81
C PHE A 434 30.27 25.22 -16.60
N ASP A 435 29.81 25.58 -15.40
CA ASP A 435 30.10 24.82 -14.18
C ASP A 435 29.20 23.58 -14.13
N THR A 436 29.53 22.59 -14.96
CA THR A 436 28.79 21.31 -15.02
C THR A 436 28.94 20.52 -13.72
N ARG A 437 29.96 20.84 -12.90
CA ARG A 437 30.20 20.24 -11.59
C ARG A 437 29.20 20.72 -10.57
N ASP A 438 28.98 22.03 -10.46
CA ASP A 438 28.00 22.61 -9.54
C ASP A 438 26.59 22.04 -9.79
N VAL A 439 26.18 21.95 -11.06
CA VAL A 439 24.90 21.35 -11.45
C VAL A 439 24.81 19.88 -11.02
N LEU A 440 25.87 19.10 -11.27
CA LEU A 440 25.90 17.71 -10.86
C LEU A 440 25.78 17.57 -9.33
N LEU A 441 26.45 18.41 -8.55
CA LEU A 441 26.37 18.40 -7.09
C LEU A 441 24.96 18.74 -6.60
N GLN A 442 24.34 19.78 -7.14
CA GLN A 442 22.95 20.12 -6.81
C GLN A 442 21.98 18.97 -7.14
N LEU A 443 22.15 18.30 -8.28
CA LEU A 443 21.36 17.13 -8.65
C LEU A 443 21.56 15.96 -7.66
N VAL A 444 22.81 15.68 -7.27
CA VAL A 444 23.11 14.65 -6.26
C VAL A 444 22.45 14.99 -4.92
N GLU A 445 22.53 16.24 -4.46
CA GLU A 445 21.88 16.69 -3.22
C GLU A 445 20.36 16.48 -3.25
N LYS A 446 19.71 16.80 -4.38
CA LYS A 446 18.26 16.56 -4.54
C LYS A 446 17.91 15.08 -4.47
N LEU A 447 18.70 14.19 -5.06
CA LEU A 447 18.46 12.75 -4.95
C LEU A 447 18.66 12.24 -3.53
N LEU A 448 19.67 12.76 -2.82
CA LEU A 448 19.93 12.37 -1.44
C LEU A 448 18.81 12.84 -0.50
N ALA A 449 18.19 14.00 -0.75
CA ALA A 449 17.06 14.51 0.02
C ALA A 449 15.75 13.72 -0.17
N LYS A 450 15.67 12.82 -1.16
CA LYS A 450 14.50 11.96 -1.44
C LYS A 450 14.53 10.62 -0.71
N ARG A 451 15.61 10.31 0.00
CA ARG A 451 15.69 9.17 0.92
C ARG A 451 15.18 9.59 2.29
#